data_AF-A0A9P6WVV9-F1
#
_entry.id   AF-A0A9P6WVV9-F1
#
_cell.length_a   1.000
_cell.length_b   1.000
_cell.length_c   1.000
_cell.angle_alpha   90.00
_cell.angle_beta   90.00
_cell.angle_gamma   90.00
#
_symmetry.space_group_name_H-M   'P 1'
#
loop_
_entity.id
_entity.type
_entity.pdbx_description
1 polymer ?
#
loop_
_entity_poly.entity_id
_entity_poly.type
_entity_poly.pdbx_seq_one_letter_code
_entity_poly.pdbx_strand_id
1 'polypeptide(L)'
;MTYQYVWQKKFPYVSLDQLTLSHLQGGVGLLDPTKQYLRIQMKWIFTLFMTTIDPVHMKDFLTEHFRVISPDSANPLLPFFSKSLRHHAMFHPTSIISSLFAAFDQLGLRFLLDEIPLPNLFHFPLIDMFQTVPPQHWLHRYPRLPASTFLIFDSDTSRLRLKVRHEYSKLPRLLQRLYKDILERQTIKLQDFLWKYITQDVTEDQSTPSSNALASLINQLKAADIWIRFNPRTYCNHRHQSLNSNRVSITKTNMQLFWKAAMPPQARTLWFRVLNRKLPTRTELYRIGQAPNPICSLCNSRRDSVAHFIVYCPSKWTLQTFSKCSVSNKSLLK
;
A
#
# COMPACT_ATOMS: atom_id res chain seq x y z
N MET A 1 10.01 41.33 -16.34
CA MET A 1 9.38 41.71 -15.05
C MET A 1 7.89 41.36 -14.93
N THR A 2 7.17 41.01 -16.00
CA THR A 2 5.71 40.72 -15.97
C THR A 2 5.30 39.42 -15.25
N TYR A 3 6.20 38.44 -15.13
CA TYR A 3 5.85 37.12 -14.56
C TYR A 3 6.06 36.99 -13.04
N GLN A 4 6.85 37.86 -12.40
CA GLN A 4 7.07 37.82 -10.95
C GLN A 4 5.78 38.20 -10.17
N TYR A 5 4.89 38.98 -10.79
CA TYR A 5 3.64 39.44 -10.18
C TYR A 5 2.52 38.38 -10.16
N VAL A 6 2.53 37.40 -11.06
CA VAL A 6 1.48 36.35 -11.12
C VAL A 6 1.66 35.32 -10.00
N TRP A 7 2.86 35.21 -9.44
CA TRP A 7 3.24 34.18 -8.46
C TRP A 7 3.48 34.80 -7.08
N GLN A 8 2.49 35.50 -6.52
CA GLN A 8 2.50 36.10 -5.17
C GLN A 8 2.73 35.07 -4.04
N LYS A 9 3.90 34.43 -3.96
CA LYS A 9 4.36 33.44 -2.95
C LYS A 9 3.36 32.31 -2.60
N LYS A 10 2.24 32.20 -3.30
CA LYS A 10 1.12 31.29 -3.01
C LYS A 10 1.03 30.27 -4.11
N PHE A 11 1.64 29.12 -3.86
CA PHE A 11 1.64 27.99 -4.77
C PHE A 11 0.64 26.94 -4.24
N PRO A 12 -0.47 26.63 -4.95
CA PRO A 12 -1.19 25.41 -4.68
C PRO A 12 -0.22 24.26 -4.92
N TYR A 13 0.15 23.58 -3.84
CA TYR A 13 1.08 22.47 -3.90
C TYR A 13 0.48 21.37 -4.78
N VAL A 14 1.23 20.98 -5.82
CA VAL A 14 0.97 19.75 -6.55
C VAL A 14 1.42 18.62 -5.62
N SER A 15 0.56 17.62 -5.40
CA SER A 15 0.92 16.54 -4.47
C SER A 15 2.11 15.75 -5.00
N LEU A 16 2.95 15.24 -4.09
CA LEU A 16 4.06 14.37 -4.46
C LEU A 16 3.59 13.15 -5.27
N ASP A 17 2.42 12.60 -4.92
CA ASP A 17 1.79 11.51 -5.67
C ASP A 17 1.52 11.84 -7.14
N GLN A 18 1.29 13.12 -7.46
CA GLN A 18 1.05 13.57 -8.82
C GLN A 18 2.35 13.82 -9.57
N LEU A 19 3.36 14.36 -8.89
CA LEU A 19 4.69 14.55 -9.48
C LEU A 19 5.38 13.22 -9.80
N THR A 20 5.14 12.20 -8.97
CA THR A 20 5.72 10.86 -9.12
C THR A 20 5.01 9.99 -10.17
N LEU A 21 3.90 10.45 -10.76
CA LEU A 21 3.27 9.75 -11.89
C LEU A 21 4.14 9.83 -13.13
N SER A 22 3.97 8.85 -14.02
CA SER A 22 4.60 8.88 -15.34
C SER A 22 4.15 10.09 -16.16
N HIS A 23 4.98 10.53 -17.11
CA HIS A 23 4.62 11.58 -18.08
C HIS A 23 3.32 11.27 -18.84
N LEU A 24 3.04 9.98 -19.08
CA LEU A 24 1.84 9.51 -19.76
C LEU A 24 0.56 9.66 -18.92
N GLN A 25 0.70 9.81 -17.61
CA GLN A 25 -0.39 9.96 -16.64
C GLN A 25 -0.46 11.40 -16.08
N GLY A 26 0.25 12.35 -16.70
CA GLY A 26 0.26 13.75 -16.28
C GLY A 26 1.15 14.08 -15.08
N GLY A 27 2.08 13.18 -14.72
CA GLY A 27 3.15 13.48 -13.76
C GLY A 27 4.45 13.90 -14.42
N VAL A 28 5.47 14.11 -13.58
CA VAL A 28 6.82 14.54 -13.98
C VAL A 28 7.82 13.37 -13.91
N GLY A 29 7.35 12.17 -13.54
CA GLY A 29 8.19 11.00 -13.36
C GLY A 29 9.17 11.11 -12.19
N LEU A 30 8.86 11.95 -11.19
CA LEU A 30 9.72 12.12 -10.02
C LEU A 30 9.84 10.79 -9.25
N LEU A 31 11.03 10.49 -8.74
CA LEU A 31 11.22 9.33 -7.89
C LEU A 31 10.60 9.58 -6.51
N ASP A 32 9.74 8.66 -6.08
CA ASP A 32 9.22 8.65 -4.71
C ASP A 32 10.29 8.01 -3.80
N PRO A 33 10.87 8.76 -2.85
CA PRO A 33 11.97 8.27 -2.01
C PRO A 33 11.54 7.08 -1.16
N THR A 34 10.28 7.04 -0.71
CA THR A 34 9.77 5.94 0.12
C THR A 34 9.63 4.68 -0.71
N LYS A 35 9.08 4.78 -1.94
CA LYS A 35 8.98 3.62 -2.84
C LYS A 35 10.35 3.14 -3.30
N GLN A 36 11.27 4.07 -3.59
CA GLN A 36 12.62 3.74 -3.98
C GLN A 36 13.35 3.01 -2.85
N TYR A 37 13.22 3.49 -1.61
CA TYR A 37 13.78 2.84 -0.44
C TYR A 37 13.29 1.40 -0.30
N LEU A 38 11.97 1.16 -0.36
CA LEU A 38 11.39 -0.18 -0.25
C LEU A 38 11.77 -1.09 -1.42
N ARG A 39 11.89 -0.53 -2.63
CA ARG A 39 12.40 -1.26 -3.80
C ARG A 39 13.85 -1.71 -3.61
N ILE A 40 14.68 -0.91 -2.94
CA ILE A 40 16.05 -1.31 -2.60
C ILE A 40 16.02 -2.46 -1.58
N GLN A 41 15.09 -2.41 -0.61
CA GLN A 41 14.92 -3.46 0.39
C GLN A 41 14.52 -4.82 -0.21
N MET A 42 13.87 -4.84 -1.38
CA MET A 42 13.58 -6.09 -2.10
C MET A 42 14.84 -6.90 -2.39
N LYS A 43 16.00 -6.28 -2.61
CA LYS A 43 17.27 -7.01 -2.81
C LYS A 43 17.55 -7.96 -1.64
N TRP A 44 17.39 -7.47 -0.41
CA TRP A 44 17.60 -8.26 0.80
C TRP A 44 16.54 -9.35 0.98
N ILE A 45 15.28 -9.05 0.63
CA ILE A 45 14.21 -10.05 0.62
C ILE A 45 14.55 -11.19 -0.36
N PHE A 46 15.01 -10.88 -1.58
CA PHE A 46 15.48 -11.91 -2.51
C PHE A 46 16.66 -12.70 -1.92
N THR A 47 17.64 -12.04 -1.31
CA THR A 47 18.78 -12.73 -0.67
C THR A 47 18.33 -13.66 0.47
N LEU A 48 17.30 -13.30 1.24
CA LEU A 48 16.77 -14.13 2.32
C LEU A 48 16.06 -15.38 1.81
N PHE A 49 15.23 -15.23 0.77
CA PHE A 49 14.38 -16.32 0.26
C PHE A 49 15.00 -17.12 -0.90
N MET A 50 16.06 -16.62 -1.54
CA MET A 50 16.81 -17.33 -2.58
C MET A 50 17.89 -18.22 -1.97
N THR A 51 17.97 -19.43 -2.52
CA THR A 51 19.04 -20.40 -2.29
C THR A 51 20.08 -20.20 -3.39
N THR A 52 20.78 -19.07 -3.37
CA THR A 52 22.02 -18.94 -4.15
C THR A 52 23.15 -19.66 -3.42
N ILE A 53 24.05 -20.26 -4.19
CA ILE A 53 25.15 -21.14 -3.74
C ILE A 53 26.22 -20.38 -2.93
N ASP A 54 26.25 -19.05 -3.03
CA ASP A 54 27.25 -18.24 -2.35
C ASP A 54 26.85 -17.86 -0.91
N PRO A 55 27.75 -18.03 0.08
CA PRO A 55 27.53 -17.61 1.46
C PRO A 55 27.57 -16.08 1.51
N VAL A 56 26.41 -15.45 1.39
CA VAL A 56 26.30 -14.03 1.69
C VAL A 56 26.28 -13.93 3.22
N HIS A 57 27.38 -13.56 3.87
CA HIS A 57 27.44 -13.34 5.33
C HIS A 57 26.27 -12.49 5.87
N MET A 58 25.71 -11.61 5.02
CA MET A 58 24.52 -10.82 5.33
C MET A 58 23.24 -11.65 5.46
N LYS A 59 23.09 -12.75 4.71
CA LYS A 59 21.97 -13.68 4.85
C LYS A 59 21.99 -14.34 6.22
N ASP A 60 23.15 -14.84 6.63
CA ASP A 60 23.31 -15.51 7.93
C ASP A 60 23.10 -14.52 9.07
N PHE A 61 23.69 -13.32 8.97
CA PHE A 61 23.48 -12.24 9.92
C PHE A 61 21.99 -11.86 10.05
N LEU A 62 21.30 -11.66 8.93
CA LEU A 62 19.87 -11.32 8.96
C LEU A 62 19.03 -12.48 9.51
N THR A 63 19.35 -13.73 9.14
CA THR A 63 18.63 -14.92 9.60
C THR A 63 18.77 -15.09 11.11
N GLU A 64 19.98 -14.94 11.65
CA GLU A 64 20.22 -14.97 13.10
C GLU A 64 19.53 -13.78 13.81
N HIS A 65 19.55 -12.59 13.21
CA HIS A 65 18.80 -11.46 13.75
C HIS A 65 17.28 -11.74 13.81
N PHE A 66 16.74 -12.38 12.77
CA PHE A 66 15.35 -12.84 12.77
C PHE A 66 15.09 -13.97 13.76
N ARG A 67 16.07 -14.85 14.03
CA ARG A 67 15.97 -15.92 15.03
C ARG A 67 15.78 -15.37 16.45
N VAL A 68 16.43 -14.25 16.77
CA VAL A 68 16.28 -13.58 18.08
C VAL A 68 14.93 -12.88 18.22
N ILE A 69 14.36 -12.44 17.10
CA ILE A 69 13.12 -11.65 17.07
C ILE A 69 11.87 -12.53 16.96
N SER A 70 11.99 -13.66 16.27
CA SER A 70 10.89 -14.61 16.06
C SER A 70 10.57 -15.34 17.37
N PRO A 71 9.27 -15.55 17.70
CA PRO A 71 8.91 -16.39 18.83
C PRO A 71 9.28 -17.87 18.64
N ASP A 72 9.46 -18.30 17.38
CA ASP A 72 9.94 -19.63 17.04
C ASP A 72 11.36 -19.53 16.44
N SER A 73 12.34 -20.05 17.18
CA SER A 73 13.75 -20.09 16.77
C SER A 73 14.02 -21.08 15.63
N ALA A 74 13.14 -22.07 15.42
CA ALA A 74 13.26 -23.00 14.31
C ALA A 74 12.84 -22.35 12.97
N ASN A 75 11.94 -21.36 13.01
CA ASN A 75 11.40 -20.70 11.83
C ASN A 75 11.59 -19.17 11.87
N PRO A 76 12.82 -18.67 11.63
CA PRO A 76 13.12 -17.24 11.74
C PRO A 76 12.34 -16.35 10.75
N LEU A 77 11.93 -16.89 9.60
CA LEU A 77 11.24 -16.13 8.55
C LEU A 77 9.71 -16.08 8.69
N LEU A 78 9.13 -16.76 9.69
CA LEU A 78 7.69 -16.77 9.95
C LEU A 78 7.06 -15.36 10.09
N PRO A 79 7.74 -14.34 10.70
CA PRO A 79 7.20 -12.99 10.80
C PRO A 79 6.95 -12.28 9.46
N PHE A 80 7.56 -12.73 8.35
CA PHE A 80 7.22 -12.21 7.03
C PHE A 80 5.81 -12.61 6.60
N PHE A 81 5.39 -13.82 6.90
CA PHE A 81 4.09 -14.37 6.52
C PHE A 81 2.97 -13.99 7.51
N SER A 82 3.27 -13.88 8.80
CA SER A 82 2.29 -13.45 9.81
C SER A 82 2.56 -12.04 10.35
N LYS A 83 1.60 -11.13 10.11
CA LYS A 83 1.64 -9.77 10.66
C LYS A 83 1.50 -9.73 12.18
N SER A 84 0.90 -10.75 12.78
CA SER A 84 0.69 -10.85 14.24
C SER A 84 2.01 -10.96 15.01
N LEU A 85 3.06 -11.46 14.36
CA LEU A 85 4.38 -11.67 14.95
C LEU A 85 5.31 -10.44 14.87
N ARG A 86 4.89 -9.35 14.22
CA ARG A 86 5.73 -8.17 13.99
C ARG A 86 5.70 -7.20 15.17
N HIS A 87 5.73 -7.74 16.37
CA HIS A 87 5.71 -7.00 17.63
C HIS A 87 6.84 -7.51 18.53
N HIS A 88 7.94 -6.77 18.55
CA HIS A 88 9.11 -7.04 19.37
C HIS A 88 9.70 -5.71 19.83
N ALA A 89 10.27 -5.68 21.03
CA ALA A 89 10.86 -4.46 21.60
C ALA A 89 11.99 -3.88 20.74
N MET A 90 12.63 -4.72 19.91
CA MET A 90 13.71 -4.33 18.99
C MET A 90 13.22 -3.77 17.65
N PHE A 91 11.90 -3.70 17.39
CA PHE A 91 11.36 -3.05 16.20
C PHE A 91 11.27 -1.54 16.39
N HIS A 92 12.42 -0.87 16.28
CA HIS A 92 12.47 0.58 16.19
C HIS A 92 12.06 1.05 14.77
N PRO A 93 11.34 2.17 14.59
CA PRO A 93 10.95 2.68 13.27
C PRO A 93 12.12 3.01 12.33
N THR A 94 13.33 3.18 12.86
CA THR A 94 14.56 3.37 12.04
C THR A 94 15.25 2.06 11.69
N SER A 95 14.76 0.91 12.17
CA SER A 95 15.33 -0.40 11.87
C SER A 95 15.04 -0.82 10.44
N ILE A 96 16.02 -1.44 9.80
CA ILE A 96 15.92 -2.05 8.47
C ILE A 96 14.80 -3.10 8.45
N ILE A 97 14.55 -3.79 9.56
CA ILE A 97 13.55 -4.86 9.64
C ILE A 97 12.13 -4.37 9.37
N SER A 98 11.77 -3.20 9.89
CA SER A 98 10.47 -2.59 9.62
C SER A 98 10.26 -2.32 8.13
N SER A 99 11.33 -1.92 7.44
CA SER A 99 11.32 -1.65 6.01
C SER A 99 11.32 -2.91 5.14
N LEU A 100 11.92 -4.01 5.62
CA LEU A 100 11.84 -5.32 4.97
C LEU A 100 10.40 -5.85 5.03
N PHE A 101 9.75 -5.79 6.18
CA PHE A 101 8.34 -6.17 6.30
C PHE A 101 7.43 -5.29 5.44
N ALA A 102 7.66 -3.98 5.42
CA ALA A 102 6.90 -3.05 4.58
C ALA A 102 7.11 -3.31 3.08
N ALA A 103 8.32 -3.70 2.65
CA ALA A 103 8.60 -4.05 1.27
C ALA A 103 7.96 -5.39 0.87
N PHE A 104 7.97 -6.39 1.77
CA PHE A 104 7.32 -7.69 1.56
C PHE A 104 5.79 -7.57 1.49
N ASP A 105 5.17 -6.81 2.40
CA ASP A 105 3.73 -6.57 2.40
C ASP A 105 3.23 -5.92 1.11
N GLN A 106 4.07 -5.14 0.45
CA GLN A 106 3.73 -4.48 -0.81
C GLN A 106 3.63 -5.43 -2.00
N LEU A 107 4.09 -6.69 -1.87
CA LEU A 107 3.84 -7.73 -2.87
C LEU A 107 2.34 -8.11 -2.92
N GLY A 108 1.59 -7.88 -1.84
CA GLY A 108 0.15 -8.13 -1.80
C GLY A 108 -0.25 -9.59 -1.99
N LEU A 109 0.68 -10.52 -1.78
CA LEU A 109 0.44 -11.95 -1.93
C LEU A 109 -0.48 -12.45 -0.81
N ARG A 110 -1.45 -13.28 -1.19
CA ARG A 110 -2.27 -14.05 -0.25
C ARG A 110 -1.78 -15.48 -0.31
N PHE A 111 -1.32 -15.99 0.82
CA PHE A 111 -0.81 -17.36 0.94
C PHE A 111 -1.93 -18.29 1.36
N LEU A 112 -1.93 -19.50 0.81
CA LEU A 112 -2.82 -20.59 1.24
C LEU A 112 -2.17 -21.29 2.44
N LEU A 113 -2.96 -21.49 3.49
CA LEU A 113 -2.47 -22.01 4.78
C LEU A 113 -2.68 -23.53 4.93
N ASP A 114 -3.15 -24.20 3.88
CA ASP A 114 -3.64 -25.58 3.90
C ASP A 114 -2.56 -26.63 4.23
N GLU A 115 -1.29 -26.31 3.98
CA GLU A 115 -0.14 -27.22 4.13
C GLU A 115 0.78 -26.82 5.30
N ILE A 116 0.36 -25.87 6.14
CA ILE A 116 1.19 -25.38 7.26
C ILE A 116 0.99 -26.28 8.48
N PRO A 117 2.06 -26.69 9.18
CA PRO A 117 1.92 -27.45 10.42
C PRO A 117 1.21 -26.63 11.50
N LEU A 118 0.41 -27.34 12.31
CA LEU A 118 -0.46 -26.78 13.33
C LEU A 118 0.22 -25.77 14.29
N PRO A 119 1.44 -26.01 14.83
CA PRO A 119 2.09 -25.03 15.70
C PRO A 119 2.33 -23.68 15.02
N ASN A 120 2.58 -23.66 13.71
CA ASN A 120 2.83 -22.43 12.96
C ASN A 120 1.52 -21.70 12.63
N LEU A 121 0.44 -22.45 12.40
CA LEU A 121 -0.90 -21.93 12.12
C LEU A 121 -1.44 -21.04 13.27
N PHE A 122 -1.11 -21.39 14.51
CA PHE A 122 -1.50 -20.60 15.69
C PHE A 122 -0.94 -19.17 15.73
N HIS A 123 0.15 -18.91 15.00
CA HIS A 123 0.78 -17.61 14.90
C HIS A 123 0.15 -16.70 13.83
N PHE A 124 -0.67 -17.24 12.93
CA PHE A 124 -1.38 -16.46 11.92
C PHE A 124 -2.55 -15.67 12.53
N PRO A 125 -2.98 -14.57 11.90
CA PRO A 125 -4.09 -13.81 12.42
C PRO A 125 -5.39 -14.62 12.32
N LEU A 126 -6.22 -14.51 13.35
CA LEU A 126 -7.46 -15.26 13.52
C LEU A 126 -8.44 -15.03 12.36
N ILE A 127 -8.37 -13.87 11.72
CA ILE A 127 -9.23 -13.56 10.56
C ILE A 127 -8.99 -14.49 9.37
N ASP A 128 -7.75 -14.97 9.19
CA ASP A 128 -7.37 -15.85 8.07
C ASP A 128 -7.89 -17.29 8.27
N MET A 129 -8.34 -17.62 9.48
CA MET A 129 -8.91 -18.92 9.84
C MET A 129 -10.39 -19.07 9.45
N PHE A 130 -11.00 -18.01 8.91
CA PHE A 130 -12.41 -17.96 8.53
C PHE A 130 -12.58 -17.68 7.04
N GLN A 131 -13.63 -18.24 6.41
CA GLN A 131 -13.90 -18.10 4.98
C GLN A 131 -14.46 -16.72 4.62
N THR A 132 -15.56 -16.34 5.27
CA THR A 132 -16.30 -15.10 4.99
C THR A 132 -16.58 -14.39 6.30
N VAL A 133 -15.83 -13.32 6.56
CA VAL A 133 -16.07 -12.44 7.71
C VAL A 133 -16.85 -11.21 7.22
N PRO A 134 -18.02 -10.88 7.81
CA PRO A 134 -18.78 -9.71 7.41
C PRO A 134 -17.95 -8.43 7.57
N PRO A 135 -18.04 -7.45 6.64
CA PRO A 135 -17.17 -6.26 6.65
C PRO A 135 -17.36 -5.36 7.89
N GLN A 136 -18.51 -5.45 8.55
CA GLN A 136 -18.82 -4.72 9.79
C GLN A 136 -18.37 -5.48 11.06
N HIS A 137 -17.82 -6.68 10.91
CA HIS A 137 -17.45 -7.54 12.03
C HIS A 137 -16.23 -6.98 12.78
N TRP A 138 -16.21 -7.16 14.10
CA TRP A 138 -15.18 -6.60 14.96
C TRP A 138 -13.78 -7.18 14.69
N LEU A 139 -13.68 -8.37 14.08
CA LEU A 139 -12.40 -8.98 13.68
C LEU A 139 -11.58 -8.07 12.75
N HIS A 140 -12.23 -7.27 11.90
CA HIS A 140 -11.52 -6.30 11.04
C HIS A 140 -10.84 -5.17 11.83
N ARG A 141 -11.28 -4.90 13.06
CA ARG A 141 -10.64 -3.91 13.95
C ARG A 141 -9.39 -4.47 14.62
N TYR A 142 -9.23 -5.79 14.68
CA TYR A 142 -8.09 -6.47 15.31
C TYR A 142 -7.41 -7.46 14.34
N PRO A 143 -6.81 -6.97 13.24
CA PRO A 143 -6.20 -7.82 12.20
C PRO A 143 -4.93 -8.56 12.65
N ARG A 144 -4.44 -8.31 13.87
CA ARG A 144 -3.22 -8.89 14.44
C ARG A 144 -3.49 -9.91 15.55
N LEU A 145 -4.77 -10.19 15.82
CA LEU A 145 -5.13 -11.14 16.88
C LEU A 145 -4.70 -12.55 16.44
N PRO A 146 -3.81 -13.25 17.17
CA PRO A 146 -3.33 -14.56 16.74
C PRO A 146 -4.40 -15.64 16.90
N ALA A 147 -4.34 -16.67 16.06
CA ALA A 147 -5.24 -17.81 16.08
C ALA A 147 -5.18 -18.57 17.41
N SER A 148 -4.01 -18.62 18.08
CA SER A 148 -3.84 -19.17 19.45
C SER A 148 -4.74 -18.53 20.51
N THR A 149 -5.32 -17.35 20.24
CA THR A 149 -6.25 -16.70 21.18
C THR A 149 -7.58 -17.44 21.25
N PHE A 150 -7.97 -18.15 20.19
CA PHE A 150 -9.28 -18.78 20.06
C PHE A 150 -9.22 -20.29 19.78
N LEU A 151 -8.18 -20.75 19.08
CA LEU A 151 -7.93 -22.15 18.82
C LEU A 151 -6.90 -22.69 19.81
N ILE A 152 -7.10 -23.92 20.28
CA ILE A 152 -6.13 -24.64 21.13
C ILE A 152 -6.01 -26.08 20.61
N PHE A 153 -4.80 -26.62 20.67
CA PHE A 153 -4.58 -28.05 20.45
C PHE A 153 -4.79 -28.77 21.78
N ASP A 154 -5.62 -29.81 21.76
CA ASP A 154 -5.91 -30.63 22.92
C ASP A 154 -5.00 -31.87 22.91
N SER A 155 -4.10 -31.96 23.90
CA SER A 155 -3.16 -33.09 24.01
C SER A 155 -3.87 -34.42 24.26
N ASP A 156 -5.03 -34.38 24.89
CA ASP A 156 -5.74 -35.59 25.32
C ASP A 156 -6.53 -36.23 24.17
N THR A 157 -6.99 -35.41 23.22
CA THR A 157 -7.76 -35.85 22.06
C THR A 157 -6.99 -35.75 20.74
N SER A 158 -5.75 -35.25 20.76
CA SER A 158 -4.90 -34.97 19.59
C SER A 158 -5.62 -34.20 18.48
N ARG A 159 -6.54 -33.29 18.86
CA ARG A 159 -7.43 -32.56 17.97
C ARG A 159 -7.40 -31.06 18.23
N LEU A 160 -7.73 -30.31 17.18
CA LEU A 160 -7.95 -28.87 17.28
C LEU A 160 -9.31 -28.59 17.90
N ARG A 161 -9.35 -27.90 19.04
CA ARG A 161 -10.59 -27.45 19.69
C ARG A 161 -10.67 -25.93 19.82
N LEU A 162 -11.90 -25.43 19.90
CA LEU A 162 -12.17 -24.03 20.21
C LEU A 162 -12.01 -23.83 21.72
N LYS A 163 -11.39 -22.71 22.11
CA LYS A 163 -11.25 -22.33 23.51
C LYS A 163 -12.60 -22.08 24.16
N VAL A 164 -12.73 -22.54 25.39
CA VAL A 164 -13.95 -22.39 26.21
C VAL A 164 -13.89 -21.07 27.00
N ARG A 165 -15.04 -20.59 27.50
CA ARG A 165 -15.19 -19.27 28.14
C ARG A 165 -14.15 -18.94 29.23
N HIS A 166 -13.71 -19.94 29.99
CA HIS A 166 -12.73 -19.78 31.07
C HIS A 166 -11.27 -19.77 30.58
N GLU A 167 -11.01 -20.17 29.33
CA GLU A 167 -9.68 -20.23 28.72
C GLU A 167 -9.34 -18.93 27.94
N TYR A 168 -10.26 -17.97 27.88
CA TYR A 168 -10.06 -16.69 27.20
C TYR A 168 -9.19 -15.74 28.02
N SER A 169 -7.93 -15.60 27.65
CA SER A 169 -7.00 -14.65 28.27
C SER A 169 -7.13 -13.23 27.73
N LYS A 170 -7.53 -13.06 26.46
CA LYS A 170 -7.65 -11.75 25.79
C LYS A 170 -9.03 -11.58 25.18
N LEU A 171 -9.66 -10.44 25.42
CA LEU A 171 -10.96 -10.04 24.84
C LEU A 171 -12.10 -11.08 25.02
N PRO A 172 -12.40 -11.52 26.26
CA PRO A 172 -13.32 -12.64 26.52
C PRO A 172 -14.73 -12.43 25.97
N ARG A 173 -15.26 -11.20 26.05
CA ARG A 173 -16.61 -10.87 25.55
C ARG A 173 -16.72 -10.99 24.02
N LEU A 174 -15.66 -10.62 23.29
CA LEU A 174 -15.65 -10.66 21.83
C LEU A 174 -15.43 -12.08 21.32
N LEU A 175 -14.58 -12.87 21.97
CA LEU A 175 -14.39 -14.29 21.67
C LEU A 175 -15.64 -15.11 21.98
N GLN A 176 -16.34 -14.81 23.07
CA GLN A 176 -17.63 -15.43 23.36
C GLN A 176 -18.69 -15.08 22.30
N ARG A 177 -18.69 -13.84 21.80
CA ARG A 177 -19.55 -13.44 20.69
C ARG A 177 -19.20 -14.22 19.42
N LEU A 178 -17.91 -14.37 19.11
CA LEU A 178 -17.43 -15.18 17.97
C LEU A 178 -17.87 -16.64 18.08
N TYR A 179 -17.74 -17.24 19.27
CA TYR A 179 -18.18 -18.61 19.54
C TYR A 179 -19.68 -18.78 19.22
N LYS A 180 -20.52 -17.83 19.64
CA LYS A 180 -21.95 -17.80 19.29
C LYS A 180 -22.19 -17.54 17.81
N ASP A 181 -21.44 -16.63 17.22
CA ASP A 181 -21.57 -16.27 15.81
C ASP A 181 -21.21 -17.46 14.87
N ILE A 182 -20.37 -18.39 15.33
CA ILE A 182 -20.00 -19.64 14.64
C ILE A 182 -21.04 -20.75 14.89
N LEU A 183 -21.35 -21.07 16.16
CA LEU A 183 -22.17 -22.25 16.49
C LEU A 183 -23.67 -21.98 16.46
N GLU A 184 -24.12 -20.84 17.01
CA GLU A 184 -25.56 -20.53 17.14
C GLU A 184 -26.08 -19.83 15.89
N ARG A 185 -25.30 -18.88 15.33
CA ARG A 185 -25.78 -18.00 14.25
C ARG A 185 -25.25 -18.37 12.87
N GLN A 186 -24.21 -19.23 12.79
CA GLN A 186 -23.56 -19.67 11.55
C GLN A 186 -23.17 -18.55 10.57
N THR A 187 -22.97 -17.33 11.09
CA THR A 187 -22.64 -16.15 10.29
C THR A 187 -21.20 -16.18 9.79
N ILE A 188 -20.34 -16.96 10.46
CA ILE A 188 -18.92 -17.10 10.17
C ILE A 188 -18.61 -18.59 10.08
N LYS A 189 -18.03 -19.01 8.95
CA LYS A 189 -17.59 -20.39 8.73
C LYS A 189 -16.06 -20.50 8.86
N LEU A 190 -15.61 -21.58 9.50
CA LEU A 190 -14.20 -21.97 9.54
C LEU A 190 -13.72 -22.35 8.14
N GLN A 191 -12.42 -22.14 7.89
CA GLN A 191 -11.78 -22.59 6.66
C GLN A 191 -11.82 -24.12 6.49
N ASP A 192 -11.88 -24.58 5.24
CA ASP A 192 -12.08 -25.99 4.94
C ASP A 192 -10.89 -26.86 5.40
N PHE A 193 -9.68 -26.31 5.34
CA PHE A 193 -8.47 -27.00 5.78
C PHE A 193 -8.46 -27.26 7.30
N LEU A 194 -9.13 -26.43 8.11
CA LEU A 194 -9.18 -26.60 9.57
C LEU A 194 -9.98 -27.84 9.98
N TRP A 195 -10.97 -28.24 9.18
CA TRP A 195 -11.80 -29.41 9.50
C TRP A 195 -11.01 -30.70 9.56
N LYS A 196 -9.94 -30.82 8.77
CA LYS A 196 -9.02 -31.97 8.83
C LYS A 196 -8.45 -32.13 10.24
N TYR A 197 -7.98 -31.04 10.85
CA TYR A 197 -7.40 -31.02 12.20
C TYR A 197 -8.42 -31.13 13.34
N ILE A 198 -9.70 -30.86 13.07
CA ILE A 198 -10.80 -30.98 14.05
C ILE A 198 -11.36 -32.41 14.05
N THR A 199 -11.40 -33.07 12.89
CA THR A 199 -12.06 -34.37 12.73
C THR A 199 -11.11 -35.56 12.79
N GLN A 200 -9.83 -35.38 12.43
CA GLN A 200 -8.82 -36.43 12.41
C GLN A 200 -7.83 -36.25 13.55
N ASP A 201 -7.34 -37.35 14.10
CA ASP A 201 -6.28 -37.34 15.12
C ASP A 201 -4.96 -36.93 14.44
N VAL A 202 -4.34 -35.87 14.94
CA VAL A 202 -3.09 -35.34 14.39
C VAL A 202 -1.92 -36.11 15.01
N THR A 203 -1.21 -36.89 14.21
CA THR A 203 0.00 -37.61 14.63
C THR A 203 1.11 -36.62 15.01
N GLU A 204 1.87 -36.94 16.06
CA GLU A 204 2.90 -36.08 16.69
C GLU A 204 3.95 -35.49 15.70
N ASP A 205 4.15 -36.10 14.53
CA ASP A 205 5.04 -35.58 13.46
C ASP A 205 4.62 -34.20 12.92
N GLN A 206 3.34 -33.81 13.02
CA GLN A 206 2.89 -32.46 12.65
C GLN A 206 2.96 -31.45 13.80
N SER A 207 3.24 -31.92 15.02
CA SER A 207 3.34 -31.10 16.23
C SER A 207 4.78 -30.63 16.51
N THR A 208 5.79 -31.32 15.94
CA THR A 208 7.17 -30.85 16.00
C THR A 208 7.40 -29.74 14.95
N PRO A 209 8.10 -28.65 15.30
CA PRO A 209 8.49 -27.62 14.34
C PRO A 209 9.56 -28.22 13.41
N SER A 210 9.12 -28.98 12.41
CA SER A 210 10.02 -29.46 11.38
C SER A 210 10.65 -28.25 10.67
N SER A 211 11.96 -28.32 10.42
CA SER A 211 12.75 -27.29 9.71
C SER A 211 12.18 -26.91 8.33
N ASN A 212 11.23 -27.68 7.81
CA ASN A 212 10.61 -27.51 6.49
C ASN A 212 9.19 -26.93 6.55
N ALA A 213 8.69 -26.51 7.71
CA ALA A 213 7.34 -25.99 7.90
C ALA A 213 6.99 -24.78 6.99
N LEU A 214 7.98 -23.94 6.68
CA LEU A 214 7.81 -22.80 5.78
C LEU A 214 8.03 -23.13 4.30
N ALA A 215 8.43 -24.36 3.96
CA ALA A 215 8.76 -24.73 2.58
C ALA A 215 7.59 -24.53 1.62
N SER A 216 6.35 -24.88 2.03
CA SER A 216 5.16 -24.65 1.20
C SER A 216 4.92 -23.16 0.94
N LEU A 217 5.00 -22.31 1.98
CA LEU A 217 4.85 -20.86 1.84
C LEU A 217 5.95 -20.24 0.97
N ILE A 218 7.19 -20.69 1.12
CA ILE A 218 8.31 -20.26 0.30
C ILE A 218 8.13 -20.71 -1.16
N ASN A 219 7.60 -21.91 -1.39
CA ASN A 219 7.28 -22.39 -2.74
C ASN A 219 6.14 -21.59 -3.37
N GLN A 220 5.08 -21.26 -2.63
CA GLN A 220 4.01 -20.37 -3.09
C GLN A 220 4.56 -18.97 -3.43
N LEU A 221 5.47 -18.44 -2.60
CA LEU A 221 6.16 -17.18 -2.87
C LEU A 221 6.97 -17.26 -4.17
N LYS A 222 7.76 -18.32 -4.34
CA LYS A 222 8.59 -18.55 -5.54
C LYS A 222 7.75 -18.78 -6.80
N ALA A 223 6.57 -19.38 -6.66
CA ALA A 223 5.64 -19.64 -7.76
C ALA A 223 4.80 -18.40 -8.15
N ALA A 224 4.74 -17.37 -7.30
CA ALA A 224 3.96 -16.18 -7.58
C ALA A 224 4.52 -15.41 -8.79
N ASP A 225 3.65 -15.03 -9.73
CA ASP A 225 4.05 -14.34 -10.98
C ASP A 225 4.77 -13.01 -10.70
N ILE A 226 4.38 -12.30 -9.63
CA ILE A 226 5.01 -11.05 -9.18
C ILE A 226 6.46 -11.29 -8.74
N TRP A 227 6.75 -12.46 -8.16
CA TRP A 227 8.07 -12.84 -7.70
C TRP A 227 8.96 -13.32 -8.85
N ILE A 228 8.43 -14.16 -9.74
CA ILE A 228 9.14 -14.67 -10.93
C ILE A 228 9.47 -13.54 -11.91
N ARG A 229 8.46 -12.71 -12.24
CA ARG A 229 8.61 -11.58 -13.15
C ARG A 229 9.03 -10.30 -12.44
N PHE A 230 9.64 -10.42 -11.26
CA PHE A 230 10.06 -9.24 -10.51
C PHE A 230 11.00 -8.40 -11.38
N ASN A 231 10.48 -7.28 -11.84
CA ASN A 231 11.25 -6.25 -12.48
C ASN A 231 11.13 -5.01 -11.59
N PRO A 232 12.25 -4.36 -11.25
CA PRO A 232 12.23 -3.14 -10.48
C PRO A 232 11.30 -2.05 -11.05
N ARG A 233 11.02 -2.06 -12.37
CA ARG A 233 10.02 -1.20 -13.03
C ARG A 233 8.57 -1.67 -12.86
N THR A 234 8.28 -2.97 -12.87
CA THR A 234 6.91 -3.51 -12.73
C THR A 234 6.39 -3.35 -11.30
N TYR A 235 7.27 -3.47 -10.30
CA TYR A 235 6.95 -3.20 -8.89
C TYR A 235 6.44 -1.76 -8.67
N CYS A 236 7.09 -0.77 -9.30
CA CYS A 236 6.62 0.62 -9.25
C CYS A 236 5.24 0.79 -9.93
N ASN A 237 5.02 0.13 -11.07
CA ASN A 237 3.78 0.25 -11.84
C ASN A 237 2.55 -0.39 -11.16
N HIS A 238 2.71 -1.55 -10.50
CA HIS A 238 1.64 -2.19 -9.74
C HIS A 238 1.06 -1.26 -8.67
N ARG A 239 1.91 -0.47 -8.01
CA ARG A 239 1.48 0.51 -7.01
C ARG A 239 0.73 1.70 -7.61
N HIS A 240 1.06 2.11 -8.83
CA HIS A 240 0.38 3.22 -9.49
C HIS A 240 -1.07 2.88 -9.89
N GLN A 241 -1.41 1.60 -10.13
CA GLN A 241 -2.79 1.21 -10.46
C GLN A 241 -3.74 1.36 -9.25
N SER A 242 -3.30 1.03 -8.04
CA SER A 242 -4.15 1.07 -6.83
C SER A 242 -4.55 2.49 -6.39
N LEU A 243 -3.71 3.50 -6.64
CA LEU A 243 -3.95 4.90 -6.24
C LEU A 243 -4.75 5.73 -7.26
N ASN A 244 -5.04 5.19 -8.45
CA ASN A 244 -5.56 5.94 -9.60
C ASN A 244 -7.08 5.92 -9.76
N SER A 245 -7.83 5.32 -8.83
CA SER A 245 -9.28 5.07 -9.00
C SER A 245 -10.15 6.34 -9.18
N ASN A 246 -9.71 7.52 -8.74
CA ASN A 246 -10.57 8.71 -8.65
C ASN A 246 -10.06 9.94 -9.43
N ARG A 247 -9.11 9.79 -10.37
CA ARG A 247 -8.57 10.94 -11.12
C ARG A 247 -9.14 11.00 -12.53
N VAL A 248 -9.55 12.20 -12.96
CA VAL A 248 -9.85 12.49 -14.37
C VAL A 248 -8.56 12.29 -15.16
N SER A 249 -8.41 11.09 -15.73
CA SER A 249 -7.22 10.68 -16.46
C SER A 249 -7.22 11.36 -17.82
N ILE A 250 -6.31 12.32 -18.01
CA ILE A 250 -6.05 12.83 -19.36
C ILE A 250 -5.48 11.67 -20.17
N THR A 251 -6.02 11.43 -21.36
CA THR A 251 -5.60 10.30 -22.19
C THR A 251 -4.10 10.34 -22.47
N LYS A 252 -3.47 9.17 -22.57
CA LYS A 252 -2.01 9.05 -22.85
C LYS A 252 -1.61 9.87 -24.08
N THR A 253 -2.45 9.86 -25.11
CA THR A 253 -2.25 10.61 -26.37
C THR A 253 -2.20 12.11 -26.14
N ASN A 254 -3.13 12.66 -25.36
CA ASN A 254 -3.19 14.10 -25.07
C ASN A 254 -2.01 14.55 -24.22
N MET A 255 -1.54 13.71 -23.29
CA MET A 255 -0.31 13.98 -22.53
C MET A 255 0.94 13.98 -23.41
N GLN A 256 1.07 13.04 -24.34
CA GLN A 256 2.19 13.02 -25.28
C GLN A 256 2.20 14.27 -26.17
N LEU A 257 1.04 14.68 -26.68
CA LEU A 257 0.91 15.92 -27.46
C LEU A 257 1.28 17.14 -26.64
N PHE A 258 0.84 17.22 -25.38
CA PHE A 258 1.19 18.31 -24.46
C PHE A 258 2.71 18.42 -24.25
N TRP A 259 3.40 17.30 -23.99
CA TRP A 259 4.86 17.32 -23.76
C TRP A 259 5.66 17.62 -25.04
N LYS A 260 5.16 17.21 -26.20
CA LYS A 260 5.79 17.48 -27.51
C LYS A 260 5.53 18.89 -28.04
N ALA A 261 4.53 19.60 -27.54
CA ALA A 261 4.19 20.92 -28.03
C ALA A 261 5.32 21.94 -27.78
N ALA A 262 5.66 22.68 -28.84
CA ALA A 262 6.65 23.75 -28.81
C ALA A 262 6.08 24.92 -27.99
N MET A 263 6.54 25.06 -26.74
CA MET A 263 6.17 26.16 -25.87
C MET A 263 7.32 26.50 -24.91
N PRO A 264 7.44 27.77 -24.49
CA PRO A 264 8.39 28.18 -23.46
C PRO A 264 8.15 27.38 -22.17
N PRO A 265 9.21 27.08 -21.38
CA PRO A 265 9.08 26.37 -20.10
C PRO A 265 8.02 26.99 -19.17
N GLN A 266 7.93 28.31 -19.16
CA GLN A 266 7.01 29.08 -18.33
C GLN A 266 5.54 28.86 -18.74
N ALA A 267 5.26 28.83 -20.04
CA ALA A 267 3.94 28.50 -20.57
C ALA A 267 3.58 27.04 -20.25
N ARG A 268 4.55 26.12 -20.34
CA ARG A 268 4.35 24.70 -20.01
C ARG A 268 3.96 24.50 -18.55
N THR A 269 4.62 25.17 -17.62
CA THR A 269 4.25 25.12 -16.19
C THR A 269 2.84 25.62 -15.94
N LEU A 270 2.43 26.68 -16.65
CA LEU A 270 1.07 27.23 -16.52
C LEU A 270 0.03 26.22 -17.03
N TRP A 271 0.18 25.72 -18.25
CA TRP A 271 -0.74 24.76 -18.86
C TRP A 271 -0.77 23.42 -18.10
N PHE A 272 0.37 22.96 -17.59
CA PHE A 272 0.42 21.80 -16.71
C PHE A 272 -0.49 21.96 -15.49
N ARG A 273 -0.49 23.14 -14.84
CA ARG A 273 -1.35 23.43 -13.69
C ARG A 273 -2.82 23.57 -14.07
N VAL A 274 -3.12 24.11 -15.24
CA VAL A 274 -4.49 24.18 -15.79
C VAL A 274 -5.06 22.77 -15.92
N LEU A 275 -4.34 21.90 -16.62
CA LEU A 275 -4.74 20.51 -16.88
C LEU A 275 -4.96 19.72 -15.59
N ASN A 276 -4.13 20.01 -14.59
CA ASN A 276 -4.19 19.37 -13.28
C ASN A 276 -5.13 20.07 -12.27
N ARG A 277 -5.84 21.13 -12.67
CA ARG A 277 -6.71 21.96 -11.80
C ARG A 277 -6.00 22.51 -10.55
N LYS A 278 -4.71 22.84 -10.67
CA LYS A 278 -3.85 23.39 -9.60
C LYS A 278 -3.40 24.82 -9.90
N LEU A 279 -4.29 25.64 -10.46
CA LEU A 279 -4.01 27.06 -10.65
C LEU A 279 -4.27 27.84 -9.35
N PRO A 280 -3.40 28.79 -8.97
CA PRO A 280 -3.56 29.65 -7.79
C PRO A 280 -4.64 30.73 -8.01
N THR A 281 -5.83 30.36 -8.49
CA THR A 281 -6.87 31.37 -8.65
C THR A 281 -7.38 31.83 -7.28
N ARG A 282 -7.80 33.09 -7.13
CA ARG A 282 -8.37 33.60 -5.87
C ARG A 282 -9.54 32.75 -5.37
N THR A 283 -10.33 32.14 -6.28
CA THR A 283 -11.40 31.22 -5.87
C THR A 283 -10.84 30.00 -5.16
N GLU A 284 -9.77 29.40 -5.68
CA GLU A 284 -9.13 28.22 -5.07
C GLU A 284 -8.36 28.59 -3.80
N LEU A 285 -7.70 29.76 -3.78
CA LEU A 285 -7.02 30.28 -2.60
C LEU A 285 -8.01 30.64 -1.48
N TYR A 286 -9.18 31.17 -1.80
CA TYR A 286 -10.27 31.41 -0.85
C TYR A 286 -10.79 30.10 -0.27
N ARG A 287 -10.97 29.06 -1.10
CA ARG A 287 -11.39 27.72 -0.67
C ARG A 287 -10.46 27.11 0.38
N ILE A 288 -9.15 27.36 0.28
CA ILE A 288 -8.14 26.86 1.22
C ILE A 288 -7.80 27.87 2.33
N GLY A 289 -8.56 28.96 2.47
CA GLY A 289 -8.38 29.98 3.53
C GLY A 289 -7.16 30.89 3.35
N GLN A 290 -6.53 30.88 2.18
CA GLN A 290 -5.32 31.66 1.87
C GLN A 290 -5.62 33.04 1.24
N ALA A 291 -6.88 33.34 0.92
CA ALA A 291 -7.31 34.63 0.39
C ALA A 291 -8.58 35.11 1.11
N PRO A 292 -8.74 36.43 1.32
CA PRO A 292 -9.90 36.98 2.02
C PRO A 292 -11.18 36.96 1.15
N ASN A 293 -11.04 36.97 -0.17
CA ASN A 293 -12.16 36.94 -1.10
C ASN A 293 -11.80 36.20 -2.41
N PRO A 294 -12.80 35.71 -3.18
CA PRO A 294 -12.57 35.00 -4.42
C PRO A 294 -12.47 35.92 -5.67
N ILE A 295 -12.30 37.23 -5.49
CA ILE A 295 -12.29 38.21 -6.59
C ILE A 295 -10.88 38.28 -7.21
N CYS A 296 -10.81 38.37 -8.54
CA CYS A 296 -9.55 38.47 -9.27
C CYS A 296 -8.74 39.70 -8.84
N SER A 297 -7.47 39.51 -8.53
CA SER A 297 -6.55 40.58 -8.13
C SER A 297 -6.18 41.56 -9.24
N LEU A 298 -6.36 41.17 -10.50
CA LEU A 298 -5.93 41.95 -11.66
C LEU A 298 -7.01 42.90 -12.17
N CYS A 299 -8.28 42.46 -12.14
CA CYS A 299 -9.40 43.24 -12.67
C CYS A 299 -10.38 43.70 -11.57
N ASN A 300 -10.26 43.17 -10.34
CA ASN A 300 -11.10 43.45 -9.16
C ASN A 300 -12.63 43.42 -9.40
N SER A 301 -13.10 42.86 -10.50
CA SER A 301 -14.50 42.97 -10.95
C SER A 301 -15.21 41.63 -11.03
N ARG A 302 -14.49 40.54 -11.30
CA ARG A 302 -15.07 39.20 -11.45
C ARG A 302 -14.38 38.17 -10.56
N ARG A 303 -15.10 37.09 -10.26
CA ARG A 303 -14.57 35.92 -9.55
C ARG A 303 -13.43 35.29 -10.34
N ASP A 304 -12.32 35.00 -9.67
CA ASP A 304 -11.12 34.45 -10.30
C ASP A 304 -11.26 32.93 -10.50
N SER A 305 -11.94 32.55 -11.58
CA SER A 305 -12.03 31.15 -12.03
C SER A 305 -10.92 30.84 -13.03
N VAL A 306 -10.67 29.55 -13.31
CA VAL A 306 -9.71 29.15 -14.35
C VAL A 306 -10.04 29.78 -15.71
N ALA A 307 -11.33 29.82 -16.07
CA ALA A 307 -11.79 30.44 -17.31
C ALA A 307 -11.55 31.97 -17.30
N HIS A 308 -11.81 32.63 -16.17
CA HIS A 308 -11.52 34.05 -16.02
C HIS A 308 -10.02 34.34 -16.12
N PHE A 309 -9.19 33.54 -15.46
CA PHE A 309 -7.75 33.66 -15.48
C PHE A 309 -7.13 33.44 -16.87
N ILE A 310 -7.67 32.51 -17.67
CA ILE A 310 -7.12 32.19 -19.01
C ILE A 310 -7.67 33.12 -20.08
N VAL A 311 -8.99 33.36 -20.10
CA VAL A 311 -9.69 33.97 -21.25
C VAL A 311 -10.29 35.33 -20.91
N TYR A 312 -10.99 35.46 -19.78
CA TYR A 312 -11.91 36.59 -19.58
C TYR A 312 -11.38 37.75 -18.71
N CYS A 313 -10.10 37.75 -18.30
CA CYS A 313 -9.54 38.82 -17.48
C CYS A 313 -9.06 39.99 -18.37
N PRO A 314 -9.77 41.14 -18.42
CA PRO A 314 -9.49 42.22 -19.38
C PRO A 314 -8.10 42.81 -19.19
N SER A 315 -7.69 43.04 -17.93
CA SER A 315 -6.37 43.59 -17.55
C SER A 315 -5.20 42.70 -17.97
N LYS A 316 -5.42 41.41 -18.23
CA LYS A 316 -4.36 40.47 -18.64
C LYS A 316 -4.08 40.55 -20.13
N TRP A 317 -5.09 40.83 -20.96
CA TRP A 317 -4.93 41.00 -22.41
C TRP A 317 -4.06 42.22 -22.72
N THR A 318 -4.19 43.28 -21.92
CA THR A 318 -3.36 44.50 -22.03
C THR A 318 -1.87 44.25 -21.72
N LEU A 319 -1.54 43.19 -20.98
CA LEU A 319 -0.17 42.79 -20.64
C LEU A 319 0.41 41.73 -21.61
N GLN A 320 -0.41 41.08 -22.44
CA GLN A 320 -0.03 39.97 -23.32
C GLN A 320 0.47 40.40 -24.70
N THR A 321 0.45 41.69 -25.03
CA THR A 321 0.97 42.25 -26.29
C THR A 321 2.48 42.02 -26.52
N PHE A 322 3.22 41.46 -25.54
CA PHE A 322 4.65 41.14 -25.68
C PHE A 322 5.03 39.65 -25.69
N SER A 323 4.09 38.70 -25.70
CA SER A 323 4.44 37.28 -25.85
C SER A 323 3.54 36.57 -26.85
N LYS A 324 3.96 36.55 -28.12
CA LYS A 324 3.44 35.66 -29.16
C LYS A 324 3.63 34.20 -28.72
N CYS A 325 2.62 33.62 -28.08
CA CYS A 325 2.43 32.18 -28.04
C CYS A 325 1.29 31.85 -28.99
N SER A 326 1.62 31.62 -30.27
CA SER A 326 0.72 31.02 -31.24
C SER A 326 0.52 29.54 -30.88
N VAL A 327 -0.40 29.25 -29.96
CA VAL A 327 -1.05 27.95 -29.97
C VAL A 327 -2.11 28.05 -31.05
N SER A 328 -1.83 27.51 -32.24
CA SER A 328 -2.84 27.25 -33.28
C SER A 328 -3.85 26.25 -32.72
N ASN A 329 -4.84 26.79 -32.01
CA ASN A 329 -5.85 26.05 -31.27
C ASN A 329 -7.01 25.76 -32.22
N LYS A 330 -6.96 24.61 -32.91
CA LYS A 330 -8.12 24.05 -33.62
C LYS A 330 -8.43 22.58 -33.32
N SER A 331 -7.70 21.91 -32.44
CA SER A 331 -7.85 20.45 -32.25
C SER A 331 -7.96 19.94 -30.82
N LEU A 332 -8.04 20.81 -29.79
CA LEU A 332 -8.12 20.37 -28.38
C LEU A 332 -9.46 20.67 -27.69
N LEU A 333 -10.49 21.06 -28.45
CA LEU A 333 -11.87 21.19 -27.99
C LEU A 333 -12.82 20.43 -28.93
N LYS A 334 -12.70 19.09 -28.91
CA LYS A 334 -13.78 18.17 -29.21
C LYS A 334 -13.79 17.06 -28.17
#